data_AF-A0A7C8CNY5-F1
#
_entry.id   AF-A0A7C8CNY5-F1
#
_cell.length_a   1.000
_cell.length_b   1.000
_cell.length_c   1.000
_cell.angle_alpha   90.00
_cell.angle_beta   90.00
_cell.angle_gamma   90.00
#
_symmetry.space_group_name_H-M   'P 1'
#
loop_
_entity.id
_entity.type
_entity.pdbx_description
1 polymer ?
#
loop_
_entity_poly.entity_id
_entity_poly.type
_entity_poly.pdbx_seq_one_letter_code
_entity_poly.pdbx_strand_id
1 'polypeptide(L)'
;YIGKFWIQFRPQFVTKASGHSFSGRIQIRRFLNGRYEYIEISGGAGDDLGSDLVDTSSDLDSSSVRLTYNRRIRDSLVLKTSVGIGRERLSSGSNRDGIFFRLGLDYLF
;
A
#
# COMPACT_ATOMS: atom_id res chain seq x y z
N TYR A 1 -11.10 -8.21 14.06
CA TYR A 1 -11.31 -6.99 14.88
C TYR A 1 -10.90 -7.32 16.29
N ILE A 2 -10.05 -6.49 16.90
CA ILE A 2 -9.65 -6.62 18.30
C ILE A 2 -9.88 -5.25 18.95
N GLY A 3 -11.06 -5.04 19.52
CA GLY A 3 -11.48 -3.74 20.05
C GLY A 3 -11.43 -2.62 18.99
N LYS A 4 -10.68 -1.55 19.27
CA LYS A 4 -10.48 -0.42 18.35
C LYS A 4 -9.48 -0.71 17.21
N PHE A 5 -8.97 -1.94 17.11
CA PHE A 5 -8.01 -2.33 16.07
C PHE A 5 -8.62 -3.23 15.00
N TRP A 6 -8.18 -2.99 13.77
CA TRP A 6 -8.41 -3.88 12.64
C TRP A 6 -7.09 -4.15 11.95
N ILE A 7 -6.78 -5.43 11.78
CA ILE A 7 -5.54 -5.91 11.18
C ILE A 7 -5.96 -6.70 9.95
N GLN A 8 -5.32 -6.42 8.82
CA GLN A 8 -5.53 -7.15 7.58
C GLN A 8 -4.20 -7.54 6.97
N PHE A 9 -4.14 -8.78 6.52
CA PHE A 9 -3.07 -9.29 5.66
C PHE A 9 -3.65 -9.62 4.29
N ARG A 10 -3.00 -9.18 3.22
CA ARG A 10 -3.37 -9.43 1.83
C ARG A 10 -2.17 -10.00 1.08
N PRO A 11 -1.95 -11.32 1.12
CA PRO A 11 -1.00 -11.95 0.23
C PRO A 11 -1.62 -12.08 -1.17
N GLN A 12 -0.79 -12.03 -2.20
CA GLN A 12 -1.15 -12.24 -3.58
C GLN A 12 -0.02 -13.01 -4.26
N PHE A 13 -0.38 -14.09 -4.94
CA PHE A 13 0.54 -14.91 -5.71
C PHE A 13 0.00 -15.01 -7.13
N VAL A 14 0.86 -14.76 -8.12
CA VAL A 14 0.48 -14.78 -9.53
C VAL A 14 1.45 -15.68 -10.27
N THR A 15 0.92 -16.67 -10.97
CA THR A 15 1.70 -17.55 -11.86
C THR A 15 1.59 -17.05 -13.29
N LYS A 16 2.73 -16.90 -13.96
CA LYS A 16 2.84 -16.59 -15.39
C LYS A 16 3.71 -17.66 -16.05
N ALA A 17 3.63 -17.78 -17.38
CA ALA A 17 4.53 -18.66 -18.13
C ALA A 17 6.01 -18.24 -18.01
N SER A 18 6.27 -16.95 -17.80
CA SER A 18 7.60 -16.37 -17.62
C SER A 18 8.15 -16.45 -16.20
N GLY A 19 7.36 -16.88 -15.21
CA GLY A 19 7.79 -17.00 -13.81
C GLY A 19 6.67 -16.75 -12.80
N HIS A 20 7.03 -16.62 -11.54
CA HIS A 20 6.09 -16.44 -10.43
C HIS A 20 6.29 -15.08 -9.77
N SER A 21 5.20 -14.41 -9.44
CA SER A 21 5.23 -13.18 -8.66
C SER A 21 4.54 -13.39 -7.32
N PHE A 22 5.16 -12.87 -6.26
CA PHE A 22 4.58 -12.84 -4.93
C PHE A 22 4.55 -11.41 -4.42
N SER A 23 3.41 -10.98 -3.89
CA SER A 23 3.30 -9.71 -3.20
C SER A 23 2.42 -9.83 -1.97
N GLY A 24 2.63 -8.93 -1.02
CA GLY A 24 1.90 -8.92 0.23
C GLY A 24 1.74 -7.51 0.76
N ARG A 25 0.62 -7.26 1.43
CA ARG A 25 0.41 -6.05 2.21
C ARG A 25 -0.18 -6.37 3.58
N ILE A 26 0.41 -5.79 4.61
CA ILE A 26 -0.12 -5.73 5.98
C ILE A 26 -0.71 -4.34 6.19
N GLN A 27 -1.89 -4.27 6.79
CA GLN A 27 -2.55 -3.02 7.20
C GLN A 27 -3.01 -3.15 8.65
N ILE A 28 -2.68 -2.17 9.47
CA ILE A 28 -3.11 -2.06 10.86
C ILE A 28 -3.82 -0.73 11.01
N ARG A 29 -5.09 -0.77 11.38
CA ARG A 29 -5.94 0.40 11.64
C ARG A 29 -6.26 0.48 13.12
N ARG A 30 -6.16 1.68 13.68
CA ARG A 30 -6.71 2.04 14.98
C ARG A 30 -7.83 3.07 14.79
N PHE A 31 -9.05 2.67 15.09
CA PHE A 31 -10.22 3.54 15.06
C PHE A 31 -10.21 4.48 16.26
N LEU A 32 -10.46 5.75 16.01
CA LEU A 32 -10.49 6.79 17.03
C LEU A 32 -11.95 7.04 17.45
N ASN A 33 -12.77 7.51 16.50
CA ASN A 33 -14.17 7.88 16.69
C ASN A 33 -15.04 7.31 15.55
N GLY A 34 -15.37 6.03 15.65
CA GLY A 34 -16.19 5.32 14.66
C GLY A 34 -15.39 4.77 13.47
N ARG A 35 -16.12 4.23 12.48
CA ARG A 35 -15.52 3.45 11.38
C ARG A 35 -14.76 4.28 10.33
N TYR A 36 -15.00 5.60 10.30
CA TYR A 36 -14.43 6.51 9.29
C TYR A 36 -13.27 7.35 9.81
N GLU A 37 -13.03 7.34 11.12
CA GLU A 37 -11.93 8.08 11.73
C GLU A 37 -10.91 7.11 12.31
N TYR A 38 -9.78 6.97 11.63
CA TYR A 38 -8.74 6.01 12.01
C TYR A 38 -7.36 6.43 11.53
N ILE A 39 -6.36 5.93 12.25
CA ILE A 39 -4.97 5.95 11.82
C ILE A 39 -4.65 4.57 11.28
N GLU A 40 -4.04 4.49 10.09
CA GLU A 40 -3.58 3.26 9.46
C GLU A 40 -2.06 3.30 9.27
N ILE A 41 -1.37 2.27 9.74
CA ILE A 41 -0.04 1.90 9.26
C ILE A 41 -0.21 0.76 8.27
N SER A 42 0.43 0.88 7.11
CA SER A 42 0.46 -0.20 6.13
C SER A 42 1.87 -0.37 5.59
N GLY A 43 2.24 -1.62 5.35
CA GLY A 43 3.50 -2.00 4.74
C GLY A 43 3.23 -3.07 3.71
N GLY A 44 3.89 -3.00 2.56
CA GLY A 44 3.79 -4.04 1.56
C GLY A 44 5.09 -4.21 0.81
N ALA A 45 5.32 -5.43 0.36
CA ALA A 45 6.44 -5.77 -0.49
C ALA A 45 5.97 -6.74 -1.59
N GLY A 46 6.63 -6.73 -2.73
CA GLY A 46 6.41 -7.71 -3.78
C GLY A 46 7.63 -7.88 -4.65
N ASP A 47 7.68 -9.04 -5.29
CA ASP A 47 8.72 -9.51 -6.19
C ASP A 47 8.07 -10.13 -7.43
N ASP A 48 8.63 -9.88 -8.61
CA ASP A 48 8.22 -10.50 -9.87
C ASP A 48 9.42 -11.29 -10.42
N LEU A 49 9.49 -12.58 -10.09
CA LEU A 49 10.57 -13.49 -10.49
C LEU A 49 10.37 -14.00 -11.93
N GLY A 50 9.75 -13.21 -12.81
CA GLY A 50 9.28 -13.70 -14.10
C GLY A 50 9.20 -12.68 -15.21
N SER A 51 10.34 -12.09 -15.59
CA SER A 51 10.47 -11.38 -16.86
C SER A 51 11.82 -11.68 -17.54
N ASP A 52 11.79 -12.60 -18.52
CA ASP A 52 12.84 -12.74 -19.54
C ASP A 52 12.58 -11.80 -20.74
N LEU A 53 11.77 -10.76 -20.55
CA LEU A 53 11.40 -9.82 -21.62
C LEU A 53 11.82 -8.41 -21.24
N VAL A 54 12.95 -8.02 -21.81
CA VAL A 54 13.68 -6.74 -21.78
C VAL A 54 12.85 -5.49 -22.16
N ASP A 55 11.54 -5.58 -22.34
CA ASP A 55 10.75 -4.53 -23.00
C ASP A 55 9.53 -3.98 -22.24
N THR A 56 9.47 -4.17 -20.92
CA THR A 56 8.55 -3.37 -20.10
C THR A 56 9.24 -2.93 -18.83
N SER A 57 9.19 -1.63 -18.55
CA SER A 57 9.87 -0.90 -17.48
C SER A 57 9.43 -1.28 -16.03
N SER A 58 9.24 -2.57 -15.73
CA SER A 58 8.44 -2.99 -14.58
C SER A 58 8.89 -4.31 -13.92
N ASP A 59 10.18 -4.64 -13.91
CA ASP A 59 10.68 -5.48 -12.81
C ASP A 59 10.63 -4.61 -11.55
N LEU A 60 9.60 -4.78 -10.73
CA LEU A 60 9.31 -3.91 -9.59
C LEU A 60 9.32 -4.74 -8.32
N ASP A 61 10.51 -5.18 -7.90
CA ASP A 61 10.75 -5.44 -6.49
C ASP A 61 10.47 -4.13 -5.76
N SER A 62 9.31 -4.07 -5.11
CA SER A 62 8.85 -2.83 -4.51
C SER A 62 8.50 -3.09 -3.07
N SER A 63 8.97 -2.21 -2.18
CA SER A 63 8.56 -2.19 -0.79
C SER A 63 8.09 -0.79 -0.43
N SER A 64 7.07 -0.70 0.40
CA SER A 64 6.58 0.59 0.88
C SER A 64 6.02 0.49 2.28
N VAL A 65 6.19 1.57 3.04
CA VAL A 65 5.57 1.79 4.35
C VAL A 65 4.83 3.12 4.30
N ARG A 66 3.60 3.13 4.82
CA ARG A 66 2.71 4.29 4.78
C ARG A 66 1.98 4.46 6.10
N LEU A 67 1.97 5.69 6.57
CA LEU A 67 1.07 6.17 7.63
C LEU A 67 -0.06 6.97 6.98
N THR A 68 -1.29 6.64 7.33
CA THR A 68 -2.50 7.32 6.83
C THR A 68 -3.35 7.77 8.00
N TYR A 69 -3.87 8.99 7.92
CA TYR A 69 -4.89 9.48 8.84
C TYR A 69 -6.18 9.75 8.06
N ASN A 70 -7.28 9.16 8.52
CA ASN A 70 -8.62 9.39 7.98
C ASN A 70 -9.41 10.14 9.05
N ARG A 71 -10.03 11.26 8.66
CA ARG A 71 -10.86 12.08 9.53
C ARG A 71 -12.19 12.35 8.86
N ARG A 72 -13.28 12.04 9.56
CA ARG A 72 -14.62 12.44 9.12
C ARG A 72 -14.77 13.94 9.38
N ILE A 73 -14.95 14.73 8.32
CA ILE A 73 -15.14 16.18 8.42
C ILE A 73 -16.64 16.50 8.51
N ARG A 74 -17.45 15.77 7.76
CA ARG A 74 -18.92 15.84 7.77
C ARG A 74 -19.50 14.44 7.67
N ASP A 75 -20.80 14.32 7.87
CA ASP A 75 -21.43 13.01 7.82
C ASP A 75 -21.21 12.27 6.50
N SER A 76 -21.18 13.01 5.39
CA SER A 76 -20.92 12.49 4.06
C SER A 76 -19.49 12.69 3.55
N LEU A 77 -18.55 13.18 4.37
CA LEU A 77 -17.22 13.55 3.87
C LEU A 77 -16.09 13.11 4.79
N VAL A 78 -15.12 12.39 4.23
CA VAL A 78 -13.92 11.93 4.92
C VAL A 78 -12.68 12.49 4.23
N LEU A 79 -11.82 13.15 5.00
CA LEU A 79 -10.49 13.56 4.55
C LEU A 79 -9.49 12.45 4.85
N LYS A 80 -8.62 12.20 3.87
CA LYS A 80 -7.56 11.22 3.95
C LYS A 80 -6.23 11.88 3.66
N THR A 81 -5.33 11.85 4.63
CA THR A 81 -3.94 12.26 4.45
C THR A 81 -3.05 11.04 4.58
N SER A 82 -1.99 10.98 3.78
CA SER A 82 -1.01 9.89 3.88
C SER A 82 0.40 10.40 3.61
N VAL A 83 1.34 9.85 4.35
CA VAL A 83 2.77 9.98 4.09
C VAL A 83 3.36 8.58 4.06
N GLY A 84 4.36 8.36 3.22
CA GLY A 84 5.07 7.11 3.22
C GLY A 84 6.40 7.18 2.51
N ILE A 85 7.13 6.08 2.66
CA ILE A 85 8.39 5.83 1.99
C ILE A 85 8.25 4.58 1.15
N GLY A 86 8.94 4.54 0.02
CA GLY A 86 8.98 3.37 -0.84
C GLY A 86 10.36 3.21 -1.46
N ARG A 87 10.67 1.97 -1.77
CA ARG A 87 11.84 1.56 -2.54
C ARG A 87 11.36 0.69 -3.68
N GLU A 88 11.86 0.97 -4.86
CA GLU A 88 11.62 0.18 -6.06
C GLU A 88 12.97 -0.19 -6.66
N ARG A 89 13.22 -1.48 -6.86
CA ARG A 89 14.33 -1.93 -7.69
C ARG A 89 13.92 -1.77 -9.14
N LEU A 90 14.82 -1.26 -9.96
CA LEU A 90 14.63 -1.15 -11.40
C LEU A 90 15.32 -2.33 -12.10
N SER A 91 14.90 -2.65 -13.32
CA SER A 91 15.53 -3.70 -14.15
C SER A 91 17.05 -3.50 -14.34
N SER A 92 17.57 -2.27 -14.22
CA SER A 92 19.02 -1.99 -14.24
C SER A 92 19.79 -2.45 -12.99
N GLY A 93 19.11 -3.04 -12.00
CA GLY A 93 19.65 -3.37 -10.69
C GLY A 93 19.81 -2.17 -9.75
N SER A 94 19.48 -0.95 -10.21
CA SER A 94 19.50 0.25 -9.38
C SER A 94 18.25 0.36 -8.50
N ASN A 95 18.38 1.01 -7.34
CA ASN A 95 17.26 1.29 -6.45
C ASN A 95 16.76 2.72 -6.62
N ARG A 96 15.44 2.89 -6.65
CA ARG A 96 14.75 4.17 -6.57
C ARG A 96 14.06 4.27 -5.22
N ASP A 97 14.60 5.11 -4.34
CA ASP A 97 13.98 5.45 -3.07
C ASP A 97 13.14 6.72 -3.21
N GLY A 98 11.99 6.77 -2.54
CA GLY A 98 11.08 7.90 -2.64
C GLY A 98 10.27 8.11 -1.38
N ILE A 99 9.96 9.38 -1.10
CA ILE A 99 8.99 9.81 -0.10
C ILE A 99 7.77 10.31 -0.85
N PHE A 100 6.57 9.91 -0.43
CA PHE A 100 5.32 10.37 -1.05
C PHE A 100 4.35 10.92 -0.01
N PHE A 101 3.62 11.95 -0.43
CA PHE A 101 2.53 12.56 0.31
C PHE A 101 1.26 12.46 -0.53
N ARG A 102 0.14 12.12 0.10
CA ARG A 102 -1.17 12.01 -0.55
C ARG A 102 -2.23 12.73 0.27
N LEU A 103 -3.10 13.44 -0.43
CA LEU A 103 -4.28 14.08 0.10
C LEU A 103 -5.47 13.61 -0.73
N GLY A 104 -6.56 13.20 -0.07
CA GLY A 104 -7.77 12.72 -0.72
C GLY A 104 -9.02 13.06 0.08
N LEU A 105 -10.15 13.11 -0.61
CA LEU A 105 -11.47 13.35 -0.04
C LEU A 105 -12.41 12.25 -0.55
N ASP A 106 -13.05 11.54 0.36
CA ASP A 106 -14.03 10.49 0.06
C ASP A 106 -15.43 11.00 0.44
N TYR A 107 -16.36 10.97 -0.52
CA TYR A 107 -17.78 11.24 -0.28
C TYR A 107 -18.53 9.94 0.02
N LEU A 108 -19.30 9.93 1.10
CA LEU A 108 -20.10 8.78 1.54
C LEU A 108 -21.54 8.98 1.07
N PHE A 109 -22.01 8.09 0.18
CA PHE A 109 -23.40 7.99 -0.29
C PHE A 109 -24.25 7.16 0.68
#